data_AF-A0A6D2HRC7-F1
#
_entry.id   AF-A0A6D2HRC7-F1
#
_cell.length_a   1.000
_cell.length_b   1.000
_cell.length_c   1.000
_cell.angle_alpha   90.00
_cell.angle_beta   90.00
_cell.angle_gamma   90.00
#
_symmetry.space_group_name_H-M   'P 1'
#
loop_
_entity.id
_entity.type
_entity.pdbx_description
1 polymer ?
#
loop_
_entity_poly.entity_id
_entity_poly.type
_entity_poly.pdbx_seq_one_letter_code
_entity_poly.pdbx_strand_id
1 'polypeptide(L)'
;MTTTPGLGEWKPFGNGLGRARQTRPIGQGDAPNRHQQRQGIVPPPVQNHNFEIKLGMINLVQNKMFHGLPSEDPIDHLDEFDRLCDLTKINGVSEDAIKLRLFPMSLADKAHQWEKSLPHGTITTWDECKKAFLAKFFSTGRTAKLRGEISSFIQRNNETFAEAWERFKGYTSQCPHHGFNNESLLSTLYRGCLPRYREMLDTASNGNFLNQM
;
A
#
# COMPACT_ATOMS: atom_id res chain seq x y z
N MET A 1 56.07 65.99 26.58
CA MET A 1 54.81 65.46 27.15
C MET A 1 54.43 64.27 26.28
N THR A 2 54.85 63.04 26.65
CA THR A 2 54.01 62.05 27.40
C THR A 2 52.71 61.78 26.64
N THR A 3 52.41 60.58 26.12
CA THR A 3 52.33 59.28 26.83
C THR A 3 52.31 58.10 25.84
N THR A 4 53.10 57.05 26.12
CA THR A 4 52.84 55.60 25.82
C THR A 4 51.64 55.10 26.66
N PRO A 5 51.01 53.90 26.48
CA PRO A 5 51.50 52.57 26.01
C PRO A 5 50.48 51.84 25.08
N GLY A 6 50.57 50.58 24.61
CA GLY A 6 51.46 49.45 24.77
C GLY A 6 50.85 48.19 24.13
N LEU A 7 51.70 47.39 23.50
CA LEU A 7 51.72 45.92 23.37
C LEU A 7 50.44 45.12 23.04
N GLY A 8 50.46 44.50 21.85
CA GLY A 8 49.79 43.24 21.56
C GLY A 8 50.53 42.52 20.44
N GLU A 9 51.37 41.55 20.80
CA GLU A 9 52.04 40.65 19.86
C GLU A 9 51.02 39.90 18.96
N TRP A 10 51.27 39.87 17.65
CA TRP A 10 50.69 38.86 16.77
C TRP A 10 51.80 38.17 15.97
N LYS A 11 52.00 36.89 16.26
CA LYS A 11 52.88 35.96 15.52
C LYS A 11 52.28 35.65 14.14
N PRO A 12 53.10 35.28 13.13
CA PRO A 12 52.60 35.05 11.78
C PRO A 12 51.82 33.74 11.74
N PHE A 13 50.53 33.80 11.41
CA PHE A 13 49.76 32.60 11.11
C PHE A 13 50.06 32.15 9.69
N GLY A 14 50.56 30.92 9.61
CA GLY A 14 51.06 30.28 8.41
C GLY A 14 49.99 30.01 7.35
N ASN A 15 50.52 29.82 6.15
CA ASN A 15 49.92 29.28 4.94
C ASN A 15 48.62 28.49 5.16
N GLY A 16 47.48 29.19 5.04
CA GLY A 16 46.19 28.56 4.79
C GLY A 16 46.16 28.06 3.35
N LEU A 17 46.48 26.79 3.15
CA LEU A 17 46.18 26.07 1.92
C LEU A 17 44.66 26.15 1.66
N GLY A 18 44.26 27.06 0.78
CA GLY A 18 42.93 27.02 0.19
C GLY A 18 42.74 25.64 -0.42
N ARG A 19 41.75 24.89 0.05
CA ARG A 19 41.34 23.63 -0.58
C ARG A 19 40.98 23.96 -2.03
N ALA A 20 41.88 23.63 -2.96
CA ALA A 20 41.61 23.70 -4.38
C ALA A 20 40.34 22.89 -4.66
N ARG A 21 39.31 23.55 -5.21
CA ARG A 21 38.08 22.91 -5.63
C ARG A 21 38.45 22.00 -6.80
N GLN A 22 38.67 20.72 -6.55
CA GLN A 22 38.95 19.74 -7.61
C GLN A 22 37.77 19.74 -8.59
N THR A 23 37.99 20.28 -9.78
CA THR A 23 37.05 20.21 -10.90
C THR A 23 37.08 18.79 -11.44
N ARG A 24 36.07 17.99 -11.10
CA ARG A 24 35.91 16.65 -11.68
C ARG A 24 35.49 16.80 -13.14
N PRO A 25 36.14 16.10 -14.10
CA PRO A 25 35.70 16.07 -15.49
C PRO A 25 34.26 15.56 -15.58
N ILE A 26 33.42 16.22 -16.39
CA ILE A 26 31.98 15.97 -16.47
C ILE A 26 31.67 14.48 -16.74
N GLY A 27 32.51 13.79 -17.52
CA GLY A 27 32.28 12.38 -17.89
C GLY A 27 32.79 11.31 -16.90
N GLN A 28 33.40 11.69 -15.77
CA GLN A 28 33.92 10.72 -14.80
C GLN A 28 32.81 9.94 -14.06
N GLY A 29 31.56 10.42 -14.13
CA GLY A 29 30.37 9.77 -13.57
C GLY A 29 29.55 8.95 -14.56
N ASP A 30 29.92 8.93 -15.84
CA ASP A 30 29.08 8.36 -16.91
C ASP A 30 29.11 6.82 -16.94
N ALA A 31 30.20 6.22 -16.42
CA ALA A 31 30.34 4.78 -16.35
C ALA A 31 29.68 4.22 -15.07
N PRO A 32 28.62 3.39 -15.19
CA PRO A 32 27.99 2.77 -14.03
C PRO A 32 28.96 1.76 -13.39
N ASN A 33 29.49 2.10 -12.22
CA ASN A 33 30.44 1.28 -11.45
C ASN A 33 29.97 0.99 -10.01
N ARG A 34 28.74 1.41 -9.67
CA ARG A 34 28.12 1.19 -8.36
C ARG A 34 26.83 0.40 -8.52
N HIS A 35 26.86 -0.86 -8.10
CA HIS A 35 25.66 -1.66 -7.90
C HIS A 35 25.27 -1.60 -6.42
N GLN A 36 24.14 -0.96 -6.12
CA GLN A 36 23.58 -0.93 -4.77
C GLN A 36 22.31 -1.76 -4.77
N GLN A 37 22.26 -2.80 -3.93
CA GLN A 37 21.07 -3.62 -3.80
C GLN A 37 19.97 -2.79 -3.12
N ARG A 38 18.91 -2.48 -3.87
CA ARG A 38 17.74 -1.76 -3.36
C ARG A 38 16.76 -2.78 -2.81
N GLN A 39 16.88 -3.13 -1.53
CA GLN A 39 15.90 -3.99 -0.86
C GLN A 39 14.88 -3.11 -0.14
N GLY A 40 13.83 -2.72 -0.86
CA GLY A 40 12.72 -1.96 -0.29
C GLY A 40 11.95 -2.77 0.75
N ILE A 41 11.69 -4.03 0.41
CA ILE A 41 11.09 -5.04 1.26
C ILE A 41 12.20 -5.89 1.87
N VAL A 42 12.23 -5.98 3.20
CA VAL A 42 13.25 -6.73 3.95
C VAL A 42 12.55 -7.82 4.76
N PRO A 43 12.52 -9.08 4.26
CA PRO A 43 11.89 -10.18 4.96
C PRO A 43 12.59 -10.49 6.29
N PRO A 44 11.85 -10.91 7.34
CA PRO A 44 12.44 -11.35 8.59
C PRO A 44 13.48 -12.47 8.42
N PRO A 45 14.52 -12.50 9.28
CA PRO A 45 15.50 -13.57 9.27
C PRO A 45 14.84 -14.90 9.64
N VAL A 46 15.29 -15.99 9.00
CA VAL A 46 14.80 -17.35 9.25
C VAL A 46 15.90 -18.13 9.95
N GLN A 47 15.59 -18.71 11.11
CA GLN A 47 16.56 -19.48 11.90
C GLN A 47 16.78 -20.90 11.34
N ASN A 48 15.82 -21.41 10.56
CA ASN A 48 15.92 -22.71 9.91
C ASN A 48 16.86 -22.64 8.70
N HIS A 49 18.05 -23.22 8.82
CA HIS A 49 19.09 -23.22 7.79
C HIS A 49 18.73 -24.03 6.52
N ASN A 50 17.74 -24.93 6.62
CA ASN A 50 17.24 -25.72 5.49
C ASN A 50 16.02 -25.07 4.82
N PHE A 51 15.66 -23.85 5.21
CA PHE A 51 14.55 -23.14 4.61
C PHE A 51 14.87 -22.79 3.15
N GLU A 52 14.01 -23.26 2.25
CA GLU A 52 14.00 -22.85 0.85
C GLU A 52 12.56 -22.66 0.38
N ILE A 53 12.37 -21.67 -0.50
CA ILE A 53 11.12 -21.49 -1.21
C ILE A 53 11.17 -22.39 -2.45
N LYS A 54 10.25 -23.35 -2.52
CA LYS A 54 10.20 -24.31 -3.64
C LYS A 54 9.89 -23.61 -4.96
N LEU A 55 10.56 -24.03 -6.03
CA LEU A 55 10.36 -23.48 -7.38
C LEU A 55 8.89 -23.56 -7.85
N GLY A 56 8.17 -24.62 -7.45
CA GLY A 56 6.73 -24.72 -7.74
C GLY A 56 5.93 -23.55 -7.18
N MET A 57 6.24 -23.07 -5.97
CA MET A 57 5.57 -21.92 -5.38
C MET A 57 5.94 -20.62 -6.11
N ILE A 58 7.21 -20.46 -6.47
CA ILE A 58 7.69 -19.34 -7.28
C ILE A 58 6.90 -19.25 -8.60
N ASN A 59 6.77 -20.37 -9.30
CA ASN A 59 6.04 -20.42 -10.57
C ASN A 59 4.54 -20.09 -10.40
N LEU A 60 3.90 -20.58 -9.33
CA LEU A 60 2.50 -20.26 -9.04
C LEU A 60 2.29 -18.76 -8.86
N VAL A 61 3.17 -18.11 -8.08
CA VAL A 61 3.12 -16.66 -7.84
C VAL A 61 3.40 -15.87 -9.13
N GLN A 62 4.38 -16.30 -9.92
CA GLN A 62 4.72 -15.66 -11.20
C GLN A 62 3.66 -15.83 -12.29
N ASN A 63 2.80 -16.84 -12.20
CA ASN A 63 1.68 -17.02 -13.14
C ASN A 63 0.55 -15.99 -12.92
N LYS A 64 0.54 -15.29 -11.79
CA LYS A 64 -0.48 -14.31 -11.40
C LYS A 64 0.17 -12.97 -11.06
N MET A 65 1.06 -12.50 -11.93
CA MET A 65 1.73 -11.22 -11.71
C MET A 65 0.77 -10.04 -11.82
N PHE A 66 0.99 -9.05 -10.95
CA PHE A 66 0.35 -7.74 -11.00
C PHE A 66 1.27 -6.73 -11.70
N HIS A 67 0.78 -6.10 -12.75
CA HIS A 67 1.58 -5.22 -13.61
C HIS A 67 1.43 -3.74 -13.22
N GLY A 68 0.37 -3.39 -12.48
CA GLY A 68 0.00 -2.03 -12.14
C GLY A 68 -0.80 -1.34 -13.24
N LEU A 69 -1.62 -2.09 -13.97
CA LEU A 69 -2.52 -1.58 -15.00
C LEU A 69 -3.84 -1.06 -14.39
N PRO A 70 -4.50 -0.07 -15.03
CA PRO A 70 -5.78 0.45 -14.52
C PRO A 70 -6.93 -0.57 -14.46
N SER A 71 -6.81 -1.68 -15.21
CA SER A 71 -7.78 -2.77 -15.25
C SER A 71 -7.55 -3.83 -14.18
N GLU A 72 -6.40 -3.83 -13.51
CA GLU A 72 -6.09 -4.80 -12.45
C GLU A 72 -6.62 -4.27 -11.11
N ASP A 73 -7.13 -5.18 -10.27
CA ASP A 73 -7.54 -4.84 -8.92
C ASP A 73 -6.43 -5.23 -7.91
N PRO A 74 -5.82 -4.25 -7.21
CA PRO A 74 -4.79 -4.56 -6.22
C PRO A 74 -5.35 -5.32 -5.00
N ILE A 75 -6.66 -5.25 -4.70
CA ILE A 75 -7.25 -6.04 -3.63
C ILE A 75 -7.33 -7.51 -4.05
N ASP A 76 -7.87 -7.79 -5.24
CA ASP A 76 -7.97 -9.17 -5.75
C ASP A 76 -6.58 -9.83 -5.88
N HIS A 77 -5.56 -9.05 -6.26
CA HIS A 77 -4.18 -9.54 -6.28
C HIS A 77 -3.67 -9.96 -4.90
N LEU A 78 -3.92 -9.16 -3.87
CA LEU A 78 -3.52 -9.50 -2.50
C LEU A 78 -4.26 -10.73 -2.00
N ASP A 79 -5.57 -10.83 -2.25
CA ASP A 79 -6.39 -11.99 -1.84
C ASP A 79 -5.89 -13.29 -2.49
N GLU A 80 -5.60 -13.25 -3.80
CA GLU A 80 -5.09 -14.42 -4.51
C GLU A 80 -3.67 -14.78 -4.06
N PHE A 81 -2.81 -13.78 -3.84
CA PHE A 81 -1.47 -14.01 -3.30
C PHE A 81 -1.49 -14.63 -1.91
N ASP A 82 -2.35 -14.13 -1.00
CA ASP A 82 -2.53 -14.70 0.33
C ASP A 82 -3.00 -16.15 0.24
N ARG A 83 -4.00 -16.47 -0.62
CA ARG A 83 -4.44 -17.85 -0.87
C ARG A 83 -3.32 -18.77 -1.36
N LEU A 84 -2.48 -18.30 -2.29
CA LEU A 84 -1.35 -19.09 -2.78
C LEU A 84 -0.33 -19.36 -1.67
N CYS A 85 -0.02 -18.35 -0.86
CA CYS A 85 0.93 -18.50 0.25
C CYS A 85 0.40 -19.43 1.35
N ASP A 86 -0.92 -19.46 1.59
CA ASP A 86 -1.56 -20.32 2.58
C ASP A 86 -1.41 -21.83 2.26
N LEU A 87 -1.14 -22.18 0.99
CA LEU A 87 -0.82 -23.54 0.57
C LEU A 87 0.55 -24.02 1.09
N THR A 88 1.42 -23.09 1.51
CA THR A 88 2.74 -23.39 2.08
C THR A 88 2.77 -23.09 3.57
N LYS A 89 2.92 -24.14 4.38
CA LYS A 89 3.29 -24.01 5.79
C LYS A 89 4.62 -24.68 6.03
N ILE A 90 5.55 -23.94 6.62
CA ILE A 90 6.90 -24.41 6.93
C ILE A 90 7.14 -24.22 8.43
N ASN A 91 7.41 -25.32 9.13
CA ASN A 91 7.64 -25.29 10.56
C ASN A 91 8.84 -24.40 10.91
N GLY A 92 8.66 -23.51 11.89
CA GLY A 92 9.72 -22.62 12.37
C GLY A 92 10.00 -21.41 11.46
N VAL A 93 9.12 -21.13 10.48
CA VAL A 93 9.21 -19.96 9.60
C VAL A 93 7.94 -19.13 9.73
N SER A 94 8.07 -17.82 9.93
CA SER A 94 6.91 -16.93 10.00
C SER A 94 6.26 -16.73 8.63
N GLU A 95 4.96 -16.44 8.60
CA GLU A 95 4.27 -16.11 7.36
C GLU A 95 4.87 -14.88 6.68
N ASP A 96 5.21 -13.84 7.46
CA ASP A 96 5.89 -12.64 6.97
C ASP A 96 7.21 -12.98 6.26
N ALA A 97 7.99 -13.93 6.79
CA ALA A 97 9.23 -14.36 6.16
C ALA A 97 9.00 -15.00 4.77
N ILE A 98 7.89 -15.74 4.60
CA ILE A 98 7.55 -16.37 3.32
C ILE A 98 6.95 -15.32 2.36
N LYS A 99 5.92 -14.61 2.81
CA LYS A 99 5.14 -13.65 2.00
C LYS A 99 6.02 -12.51 1.49
N LEU A 100 6.88 -11.93 2.32
CA LEU A 100 7.76 -10.83 1.89
C LEU A 100 8.87 -11.25 0.93
N ARG A 101 9.27 -12.54 0.94
CA ARG A 101 10.22 -13.07 -0.06
C ARG A 101 9.55 -13.35 -1.40
N LEU A 102 8.30 -13.83 -1.37
CA LEU A 102 7.53 -14.17 -2.57
C LEU A 102 6.89 -12.96 -3.24
N PHE A 103 6.44 -11.97 -2.48
CA PHE A 103 5.66 -10.86 -3.01
C PHE A 103 6.35 -10.08 -4.14
N PRO A 104 7.66 -9.75 -4.07
CA PRO A 104 8.35 -9.11 -5.19
C PRO A 104 8.31 -9.91 -6.50
N MET A 105 8.20 -11.24 -6.42
CA MET A 105 8.09 -12.14 -7.56
C MET A 105 6.68 -12.15 -8.18
N SER A 106 5.68 -11.64 -7.46
CA SER A 106 4.30 -11.44 -7.92
C SER A 106 4.10 -10.11 -8.67
N LEU A 107 5.14 -9.28 -8.79
CA LEU A 107 5.03 -7.93 -9.35
C LEU A 107 5.76 -7.84 -10.69
N ALA A 108 5.12 -7.21 -11.67
CA ALA A 108 5.68 -6.91 -12.98
C ALA A 108 5.60 -5.41 -13.28
N ASP A 109 6.32 -4.98 -14.33
CA ASP A 109 6.26 -3.63 -14.90
C ASP A 109 6.23 -2.48 -13.88
N LYS A 110 5.12 -1.74 -13.80
CA LYS A 110 4.98 -0.56 -12.93
C LYS A 110 5.00 -0.95 -11.46
N ALA A 111 4.45 -2.11 -11.12
CA ALA A 111 4.46 -2.63 -9.77
C ALA A 111 5.87 -3.02 -9.33
N HIS A 112 6.62 -3.70 -10.20
CA HIS A 112 8.00 -4.06 -9.93
C HIS A 112 8.92 -2.81 -9.84
N GLN A 113 8.68 -1.79 -10.67
CA GLN A 113 9.39 -0.50 -10.57
C GLN A 113 9.09 0.23 -9.25
N TRP A 114 7.85 0.19 -8.78
CA TRP A 114 7.49 0.75 -7.49
C TRP A 114 8.24 0.06 -6.35
N GLU A 115 8.27 -1.28 -6.34
CA GLU A 115 8.99 -2.05 -5.31
C GLU A 115 10.47 -1.64 -5.26
N LYS A 116 11.14 -1.55 -6.41
CA LYS A 116 12.54 -1.08 -6.53
C LYS A 116 12.78 0.37 -6.11
N SER A 117 11.72 1.18 -6.04
CA SER A 117 11.78 2.59 -5.66
C SER A 117 11.64 2.82 -4.15
N LEU A 118 11.22 1.79 -3.40
CA LEU A 118 11.03 1.89 -1.96
C LEU A 118 12.35 2.18 -1.23
N PRO A 119 12.35 3.04 -0.20
CA PRO A 119 13.51 3.21 0.65
C PRO A 119 13.86 1.91 1.39
N HIS A 120 15.16 1.68 1.61
CA HIS A 120 15.63 0.45 2.22
C HIS A 120 15.06 0.24 3.62
N GLY A 121 14.55 -0.97 3.89
CA GLY A 121 14.04 -1.35 5.22
C GLY A 121 12.74 -0.68 5.63
N THR A 122 11.99 -0.09 4.69
CA THR A 122 10.69 0.55 4.98
C THR A 122 9.61 -0.48 5.27
N ILE A 123 9.73 -1.69 4.69
CA ILE A 123 8.72 -2.74 4.80
C ILE A 123 9.39 -3.98 5.40
N THR A 124 8.95 -4.35 6.59
CA THR A 124 9.50 -5.48 7.38
C THR A 124 8.43 -6.50 7.78
N THR A 125 7.15 -6.13 7.68
CA THR A 125 5.99 -7.00 7.95
C THR A 125 5.06 -7.11 6.75
N TRP A 126 4.24 -8.17 6.69
CA TRP A 126 3.26 -8.32 5.60
C TRP A 126 2.21 -7.21 5.61
N ASP A 127 1.79 -6.76 6.79
CA ASP A 127 0.81 -5.67 6.93
C ASP A 127 1.33 -4.33 6.38
N GLU A 128 2.59 -3.98 6.67
CA GLU A 128 3.26 -2.80 6.08
C GLU A 128 3.30 -2.91 4.55
N CYS A 129 3.57 -4.10 4.02
CA CYS A 129 3.60 -4.35 2.58
C CYS A 129 2.25 -4.10 1.94
N LYS A 130 1.17 -4.68 2.49
CA LYS A 130 -0.20 -4.48 2.01
C LYS A 130 -0.59 -3.01 2.04
N LYS A 131 -0.31 -2.30 3.14
CA LYS A 131 -0.61 -0.87 3.27
C LYS A 131 0.11 -0.04 2.22
N ALA A 132 1.42 -0.25 2.04
CA ALA A 132 2.22 0.49 1.07
C ALA A 132 1.77 0.20 -0.38
N PHE A 133 1.48 -1.06 -0.70
CA PHE A 133 1.00 -1.49 -2.00
C PHE A 133 -0.36 -0.88 -2.34
N LEU A 134 -1.34 -0.97 -1.42
CA LEU A 134 -2.66 -0.38 -1.60
C LEU A 134 -2.59 1.14 -1.69
N ALA A 135 -1.77 1.81 -0.88
CA ALA A 135 -1.58 3.26 -0.98
C ALA A 135 -1.02 3.69 -2.35
N LYS A 136 -0.23 2.84 -3.01
CA LYS A 136 0.33 3.11 -4.33
C LYS A 136 -0.63 2.83 -5.48
N PHE A 137 -1.28 1.67 -5.46
CA PHE A 137 -2.04 1.14 -6.61
C PHE A 137 -3.54 1.28 -6.49
N PHE A 138 -4.07 1.43 -5.27
CA PHE A 138 -5.46 1.79 -5.06
C PHE A 138 -5.61 3.30 -5.18
N SER A 139 -6.00 3.77 -6.37
CA SER A 139 -6.07 5.22 -6.62
C SER A 139 -7.02 5.94 -5.66
N THR A 140 -6.59 7.11 -5.16
CA THR A 140 -7.43 7.99 -4.33
C THR A 140 -8.74 8.38 -5.03
N GLY A 141 -8.71 8.50 -6.36
CA GLY A 141 -9.90 8.71 -7.19
C GLY A 141 -10.89 7.54 -7.13
N ARG A 142 -10.41 6.28 -7.17
CA ARG A 142 -11.28 5.09 -7.01
C ARG A 142 -11.91 5.07 -5.62
N THR A 143 -11.14 5.33 -4.56
CA THR A 143 -11.68 5.44 -3.19
C THR A 143 -12.72 6.55 -3.09
N ALA A 144 -12.45 7.74 -3.63
CA ALA A 144 -13.40 8.85 -3.60
C ALA A 144 -14.69 8.52 -4.35
N LYS A 145 -14.58 7.91 -5.54
CA LYS A 145 -15.74 7.45 -6.31
C LYS A 145 -16.57 6.44 -5.53
N LEU A 146 -15.96 5.38 -5.01
CA LEU A 146 -16.68 4.33 -4.27
C LEU A 146 -17.33 4.88 -2.99
N ARG A 147 -16.64 5.76 -2.24
CA ARG A 147 -17.27 6.45 -1.10
C ARG A 147 -18.45 7.32 -1.53
N GLY A 148 -18.35 7.99 -2.67
CA GLY A 148 -19.46 8.69 -3.31
C GLY A 148 -20.64 7.77 -3.54
N GLU A 149 -20.44 6.69 -4.30
CA GLU A 149 -21.48 5.68 -4.62
C GLU A 149 -22.13 5.06 -3.37
N ILE A 150 -21.35 4.83 -2.30
CA ILE A 150 -21.87 4.39 -1.01
C ILE A 150 -22.76 5.48 -0.39
N SER A 151 -22.24 6.69 -0.22
CA SER A 151 -22.93 7.79 0.49
C SER A 151 -24.15 8.34 -0.23
N SER A 152 -24.15 8.31 -1.57
CA SER A 152 -25.23 8.80 -2.42
C SER A 152 -26.04 7.66 -3.04
N PHE A 153 -26.05 6.49 -2.40
CA PHE A 153 -26.72 5.32 -2.93
C PHE A 153 -28.22 5.59 -3.11
N ILE A 154 -28.72 5.30 -4.31
CA ILE A 154 -30.15 5.32 -4.63
C ILE A 154 -30.46 4.04 -5.40
N GLN A 155 -31.53 3.37 -5.02
CA GLN A 155 -32.08 2.24 -5.76
C GLN A 155 -32.70 2.73 -7.07
N ARG A 156 -32.33 2.09 -8.17
CA ARG A 156 -32.84 2.41 -9.50
C ARG A 156 -34.28 1.89 -9.67
N ASN A 157 -35.10 2.58 -10.45
CA ASN A 157 -36.50 2.18 -10.66
C ASN A 157 -36.65 0.80 -11.34
N ASN A 158 -35.65 0.40 -12.11
CA ASN A 158 -35.63 -0.84 -12.89
C ASN A 158 -34.89 -2.00 -12.21
N GLU A 159 -34.42 -1.85 -10.96
CA GLU A 159 -33.77 -2.94 -10.22
C GLU A 159 -34.64 -3.38 -9.03
N THR A 160 -34.63 -4.68 -8.76
CA THR A 160 -35.21 -5.28 -7.56
C THR A 160 -34.41 -4.86 -6.32
N PHE A 161 -35.00 -5.02 -5.13
CA PHE A 161 -34.27 -4.77 -3.89
C PHE A 161 -33.03 -5.67 -3.74
N ALA A 162 -33.12 -6.93 -4.16
CA ALA A 162 -31.99 -7.86 -4.12
C ALA A 162 -30.82 -7.39 -4.99
N GLU A 163 -31.10 -6.95 -6.22
CA GLU A 163 -30.07 -6.40 -7.12
C GLU A 163 -29.46 -5.11 -6.56
N ALA A 164 -30.29 -4.23 -5.99
CA ALA A 164 -29.83 -3.00 -5.32
C ALA A 164 -28.91 -3.32 -4.13
N TRP A 165 -29.27 -4.32 -3.33
CA TRP A 165 -28.48 -4.78 -2.19
C TRP A 165 -27.15 -5.38 -2.62
N GLU A 166 -27.14 -6.24 -3.64
CA GLU A 166 -25.89 -6.79 -4.20
C GLU A 166 -24.99 -5.67 -4.74
N ARG A 167 -25.56 -4.67 -5.43
CA ARG A 167 -24.81 -3.51 -5.91
C ARG A 167 -24.20 -2.70 -4.76
N PHE A 168 -24.96 -2.46 -3.69
CA PHE A 168 -24.48 -1.74 -2.51
C PHE A 168 -23.34 -2.51 -1.81
N LYS A 169 -23.52 -3.81 -1.57
CA LYS A 169 -22.46 -4.69 -1.04
C LYS A 169 -21.23 -4.72 -1.96
N GLY A 170 -21.44 -4.66 -3.27
CA GLY A 170 -20.36 -4.56 -4.25
C GLY A 170 -19.49 -3.32 -4.03
N TYR A 171 -20.07 -2.16 -3.67
CA TYR A 171 -19.31 -0.96 -3.38
C TYR A 171 -18.51 -1.05 -2.08
N THR A 172 -19.08 -1.63 -1.02
CA THR A 172 -18.40 -1.78 0.27
C THR A 172 -17.27 -2.80 0.18
N SER A 173 -17.49 -3.92 -0.53
CA SER A 173 -16.47 -4.95 -0.79
C SER A 173 -15.29 -4.41 -1.60
N GLN A 174 -15.54 -3.59 -2.63
CA GLN A 174 -14.48 -2.98 -3.42
C GLN A 174 -13.71 -1.86 -2.70
N CYS A 175 -14.22 -1.36 -1.58
CA CYS A 175 -13.58 -0.29 -0.80
C CYS A 175 -13.66 -0.59 0.69
N PRO A 176 -13.02 -1.66 1.20
CA PRO A 176 -13.15 -2.06 2.61
C PRO A 176 -12.66 -0.96 3.59
N HIS A 177 -11.82 -0.04 3.11
CA HIS A 177 -11.35 1.16 3.80
C HIS A 177 -12.25 2.39 3.61
N HIS A 178 -13.55 2.20 3.33
CA HIS A 178 -14.49 3.30 3.05
C HIS A 178 -14.75 4.24 4.24
N GLY A 179 -14.56 3.79 5.49
CA GLY A 179 -14.65 4.63 6.69
C GLY A 179 -16.08 4.88 7.22
N PHE A 180 -17.06 4.12 6.75
CA PHE A 180 -18.45 4.17 7.24
C PHE A 180 -18.65 3.03 8.25
N ASN A 181 -19.35 3.28 9.35
CA ASN A 181 -19.75 2.22 10.27
C ASN A 181 -21.02 1.51 9.76
N ASN A 182 -21.37 0.36 10.37
CA ASN A 182 -22.51 -0.45 9.96
C ASN A 182 -23.84 0.33 10.01
N GLU A 183 -24.06 1.14 11.04
CA GLU A 183 -25.26 1.99 11.17
C GLU A 183 -25.39 2.99 10.01
N SER A 184 -24.29 3.64 9.64
CA SER A 184 -24.26 4.59 8.51
C SER A 184 -24.54 3.90 7.18
N LEU A 185 -23.99 2.69 6.99
CA LEU A 185 -24.24 1.88 5.79
C LEU A 185 -25.72 1.49 5.69
N LEU A 186 -26.29 0.96 6.78
CA LEU A 186 -27.70 0.54 6.82
C LEU A 186 -28.65 1.74 6.68
N SER A 187 -28.36 2.86 7.33
CA SER A 187 -29.15 4.09 7.15
C SER A 187 -29.07 4.59 5.71
N THR A 188 -27.92 4.49 5.05
CA THR A 188 -27.77 4.96 3.67
C THR A 188 -28.54 4.05 2.71
N LEU A 189 -28.43 2.72 2.87
CA LEU A 189 -29.23 1.77 2.13
C LEU A 189 -30.73 2.03 2.30
N TYR A 190 -31.20 2.11 3.55
CA TYR A 190 -32.62 2.35 3.85
C TYR A 190 -33.12 3.63 3.16
N ARG A 191 -32.40 4.76 3.32
CA ARG A 191 -32.79 6.04 2.71
C ARG A 191 -32.75 6.02 1.18
N GLY A 192 -31.85 5.24 0.60
CA GLY A 192 -31.70 5.09 -0.85
C GLY A 192 -32.73 4.15 -1.49
N CYS A 193 -33.39 3.29 -0.72
CA CYS A 193 -34.38 2.34 -1.24
C CYS A 193 -35.68 3.01 -1.71
N LEU A 194 -36.32 2.39 -2.70
CA LEU A 194 -37.64 2.83 -3.16
C LEU A 194 -38.65 2.82 -2.01
N PRO A 195 -39.64 3.75 -1.98
CA PRO A 195 -40.59 3.88 -0.88
C PRO A 195 -41.23 2.54 -0.45
N ARG A 196 -41.67 1.73 -1.42
CA ARG A 196 -42.26 0.41 -1.15
C ARG A 196 -41.37 -0.53 -0.34
N TYR A 197 -40.05 -0.49 -0.56
CA TYR A 197 -39.12 -1.36 0.17
C TYR A 197 -38.78 -0.79 1.55
N ARG A 198 -38.80 0.54 1.72
CA ARG A 198 -38.70 1.16 3.04
C ARG A 198 -39.88 0.77 3.93
N GLU A 199 -41.09 0.82 3.40
CA GLU A 199 -42.31 0.38 4.12
C GLU A 199 -42.25 -1.11 4.50
N MET A 200 -41.74 -1.97 3.61
CA MET A 200 -41.52 -3.38 3.91
C MET A 200 -40.48 -3.57 5.05
N LEU A 201 -39.39 -2.82 5.02
CA LEU A 201 -38.37 -2.85 6.07
C LEU A 201 -38.93 -2.37 7.41
N ASP A 202 -39.69 -1.27 7.43
CA ASP A 202 -40.33 -0.77 8.65
C ASP A 202 -41.33 -1.79 9.22
N THR A 203 -42.12 -2.42 8.35
CA THR A 203 -43.07 -3.47 8.77
C THR A 203 -42.33 -4.67 9.37
N ALA A 204 -41.25 -5.13 8.73
CA ALA A 204 -40.44 -6.24 9.20
C ALA A 204 -39.72 -5.94 10.53
N SER A 205 -39.44 -4.66 10.81
CA SER A 205 -38.82 -4.17 12.04
C SER A 205 -39.81 -3.77 13.13
N ASN A 206 -41.11 -4.07 12.98
CA ASN A 206 -42.17 -3.68 13.92
C ASN A 206 -42.22 -2.15 14.19
N GLY A 207 -41.87 -1.34 13.20
CA GLY A 207 -41.79 0.11 13.32
C GLY A 207 -40.66 0.69 12.47
N ASN A 208 -40.35 1.97 12.64
CA ASN A 208 -39.31 2.64 11.85
C ASN A 208 -37.97 1.90 11.99
N PHE A 209 -37.47 1.35 10.87
CA PHE A 209 -36.23 0.58 10.78
C PHE A 209 -35.04 1.36 11.34
N LEU A 210 -34.96 2.67 11.08
CA LEU A 210 -33.87 3.51 11.58
C LEU A 210 -33.84 3.65 13.10
N ASN A 211 -34.98 3.46 13.79
CA ASN A 211 -35.06 3.54 15.24
C ASN A 211 -34.64 2.23 15.93
N GLN A 212 -34.48 1.15 15.18
CA GLN A 212 -34.10 -0.17 15.69
C GLN A 212 -32.59 -0.46 15.52
N MET A 213 -31.84 0.48 14.96
CA MET A 213 -30.38 0.37 14.74
C MET A 213 -29.56 0.90 15.90
#